data_AF-A0A1I4CTR6-F1
#
_entry.id   AF-A0A1I4CTR6-F1
#
_cell.length_a   1.000
_cell.length_b   1.000
_cell.length_c   1.000
_cell.angle_alpha   90.00
_cell.angle_beta   90.00
_cell.angle_gamma   90.00
#
_symmetry.space_group_name_H-M   'P 1'
#
loop_
_entity.id
_entity.type
_entity.pdbx_description
1 polymer ?
#
loop_
_entity_poly.entity_id
_entity_poly.type
_entity_poly.pdbx_seq_one_letter_code
_entity_poly.pdbx_strand_id
1 'polypeptide(L)'
;MNDAAPVTNPPPDARTRVLDAAEAIVQTRGVPAMTLEAVARDAGVSKGGLLYHFASKEALLAGMLGRLAETISRDFDSTLAAQPEGPGRVARTMLAWAFEDMACEHQDRAAAVFLAAFHHDPALLDPVRAVFERMRAAIAADGLAPGAGQAIMCATDGLFMSRVFGMYELDAAELRTLRAALERLLEAAP
;
A
#
# COMPACT_ATOMS: atom_id res chain seq x y z
N MET A 1 24.08 7.88 34.92
CA MET A 1 24.17 9.09 34.09
C MET A 1 24.58 8.64 32.69
N ASN A 2 23.60 8.30 31.86
CA ASN A 2 23.83 7.94 30.46
C ASN A 2 22.88 8.81 29.64
N ASP A 3 23.38 9.99 29.28
CA ASP A 3 22.65 11.00 28.53
C ASP A 3 22.87 10.69 27.04
N ALA A 4 22.05 9.79 26.50
CA ALA A 4 22.05 9.50 25.07
C ALA A 4 21.37 10.69 24.38
N ALA A 5 22.17 11.52 23.71
CA ALA A 5 21.66 12.60 22.86
C ALA A 5 20.61 12.05 21.88
N PRO A 6 19.50 12.78 21.64
CA PRO A 6 18.48 12.33 20.72
C PRO A 6 19.08 12.20 19.32
N VAL A 7 18.92 11.01 18.71
CA VAL A 7 19.27 10.77 17.31
C VAL A 7 18.34 11.62 16.44
N THR A 8 18.76 12.84 16.09
CA THR A 8 18.04 13.66 15.11
C THR A 8 18.37 13.12 13.73
N ASN A 9 17.45 12.38 13.13
CA ASN A 9 17.57 11.99 11.72
C ASN A 9 17.70 13.26 10.86
N PRO A 10 18.62 13.28 9.87
CA PRO A 10 18.74 14.41 8.95
C PRO A 10 17.39 14.64 8.24
N PRO A 11 17.08 15.90 7.89
CA PRO A 11 15.83 16.22 7.22
C PRO A 11 15.71 15.43 5.90
N PRO A 12 14.50 15.01 5.49
CA PRO A 12 14.30 14.23 4.28
C PRO A 12 14.89 14.95 3.06
N ASP A 13 15.41 14.17 2.11
CA ASP A 13 15.92 14.73 0.86
C ASP A 13 14.81 15.46 0.06
N ALA A 14 15.21 16.30 -0.90
CA ALA A 14 14.27 17.11 -1.67
C ALA A 14 13.24 16.26 -2.43
N ARG A 15 13.63 15.07 -2.92
CA ARG A 15 12.72 14.15 -3.62
C ARG A 15 11.63 13.65 -2.68
N THR A 16 12.00 13.26 -1.47
CA THR A 16 11.10 12.75 -0.43
C THR A 16 10.13 13.83 0.01
N ARG A 17 10.62 15.06 0.28
CA ARG A 17 9.74 16.19 0.62
C ARG A 17 8.73 16.53 -0.48
N VAL A 18 9.15 16.41 -1.75
CA VAL A 18 8.24 16.61 -2.90
C VAL A 18 7.16 15.54 -2.95
N LEU A 19 7.50 14.26 -2.73
CA LEU A 19 6.51 13.18 -2.66
C LEU A 19 5.56 13.34 -1.45
N ASP A 20 6.09 13.71 -0.29
CA ASP A 20 5.29 13.97 0.92
C ASP A 20 4.27 15.10 0.69
N ALA A 21 4.71 16.22 0.09
CA ALA A 21 3.83 17.32 -0.24
C ALA A 21 2.77 16.92 -1.27
N ALA A 22 3.15 16.15 -2.30
CA ALA A 22 2.24 15.66 -3.32
C ALA A 22 1.15 14.76 -2.73
N GLU A 23 1.55 13.80 -1.90
CA GLU A 23 0.62 12.91 -1.19
C GLU A 23 -0.31 13.69 -0.25
N ALA A 24 0.21 14.67 0.49
CA ALA A 24 -0.60 15.51 1.37
C ALA A 24 -1.61 16.37 0.59
N ILE A 25 -1.22 16.90 -0.58
CA ILE A 25 -2.14 17.62 -1.46
C ILE A 25 -3.26 16.69 -1.94
N VAL A 26 -2.90 15.51 -2.45
CA VAL A 26 -3.88 14.53 -2.94
C VAL A 26 -4.83 14.11 -1.82
N GLN A 27 -4.32 13.88 -0.61
CA GLN A 27 -5.11 13.48 0.56
C GLN A 27 -6.11 14.57 0.98
N THR A 28 -5.67 15.83 1.05
CA THR A 28 -6.48 16.91 1.64
C THR A 28 -7.37 17.63 0.62
N ARG A 29 -6.95 17.66 -0.65
CA ARG A 29 -7.55 18.50 -1.70
C ARG A 29 -7.82 17.74 -3.00
N GLY A 30 -7.48 16.45 -3.07
CA GLY A 30 -7.65 15.63 -4.25
C GLY A 30 -6.60 15.87 -5.35
N VAL A 31 -6.58 14.95 -6.31
CA VAL A 31 -5.66 14.95 -7.46
C VAL A 31 -5.72 16.21 -8.32
N PRO A 32 -6.89 16.85 -8.56
CA PRO A 32 -6.94 18.10 -9.33
C PRO A 32 -6.11 19.22 -8.71
N ALA A 33 -6.00 19.26 -7.38
CA ALA A 33 -5.23 20.28 -6.66
C ALA A 33 -3.70 20.03 -6.69
N MET A 34 -3.26 18.83 -7.09
CA MET A 34 -1.84 18.49 -7.19
C MET A 34 -1.23 19.08 -8.46
N THR A 35 -0.86 20.36 -8.39
CA THR A 35 -0.09 21.06 -9.41
C THR A 35 1.39 21.11 -9.02
N LEU A 36 2.31 21.14 -9.99
CA LEU A 36 3.75 21.25 -9.71
C LEU A 36 4.08 22.49 -8.86
N GLU A 37 3.31 23.57 -9.01
CA GLU A 37 3.48 24.80 -8.23
C GLU A 37 3.00 24.63 -6.79
N ALA A 38 1.84 24.00 -6.57
CA ALA A 38 1.35 23.69 -5.24
C ALA A 38 2.32 22.76 -4.50
N VAL A 39 2.82 21.72 -5.19
CA VAL A 39 3.76 20.76 -4.64
C VAL A 39 5.10 21.42 -4.31
N ALA A 40 5.67 22.23 -5.22
CA ALA A 40 6.93 22.93 -4.97
C ALA A 40 6.83 23.86 -3.75
N ARG A 41 5.72 24.62 -3.65
CA ARG A 41 5.43 25.50 -2.52
C ARG A 41 5.35 24.71 -1.22
N ASP A 42 4.54 23.65 -1.18
CA ASP A 42 4.28 22.89 0.05
C ASP A 42 5.50 22.05 0.47
N ALA A 43 6.35 21.61 -0.47
CA ALA A 43 7.60 20.91 -0.20
C ALA A 43 8.78 21.84 0.18
N GLY A 44 8.60 23.16 0.09
CA GLY A 44 9.64 24.15 0.35
C GLY A 44 10.81 24.06 -0.64
N VAL A 45 10.55 23.77 -1.92
CA VAL A 45 11.56 23.69 -2.98
C VAL A 45 11.26 24.68 -4.11
N SER A 46 12.27 25.06 -4.89
CA SER A 46 12.04 25.85 -6.10
C SER A 46 11.37 25.01 -7.20
N LYS A 47 10.68 25.65 -8.14
CA LYS A 47 10.12 24.97 -9.32
C LYS A 47 11.20 24.21 -10.11
N GLY A 48 12.39 24.79 -10.25
CA GLY A 48 13.54 24.12 -10.87
C GLY A 48 14.03 22.91 -10.07
N GLY A 49 14.07 23.01 -8.74
CA GLY A 49 14.42 21.89 -7.86
C GLY A 49 13.42 20.75 -7.89
N LEU A 50 12.12 21.04 -8.02
CA LEU A 50 11.10 20.02 -8.24
C LEU A 50 11.28 19.35 -9.61
N LEU A 51 11.41 20.16 -10.69
CA LEU A 51 11.54 19.65 -12.06
C LEU A 51 12.80 18.81 -12.28
N TYR A 52 13.85 19.02 -11.48
CA TYR A 52 15.02 18.14 -11.46
C TYR A 52 14.69 16.70 -11.06
N HIS A 53 13.72 16.50 -10.14
CA HIS A 53 13.30 15.18 -9.70
C HIS A 53 12.08 14.64 -10.46
N PHE A 54 11.13 15.50 -10.80
CA PHE A 54 9.86 15.14 -11.43
C PHE A 54 9.52 16.13 -12.54
N ALA A 55 9.76 15.74 -13.78
CA ALA A 55 9.60 16.61 -14.95
C ALA A 55 8.14 16.98 -15.27
N SER A 56 7.18 16.21 -14.75
CA SER A 56 5.75 16.41 -15.01
C SER A 56 4.87 15.93 -13.85
N LYS A 57 3.56 16.19 -13.94
CA LYS A 57 2.57 15.68 -12.98
C LYS A 57 2.50 14.15 -13.03
N GLU A 58 2.61 13.57 -14.22
CA GLU A 58 2.63 12.13 -14.44
C GLU A 58 3.88 11.50 -13.82
N ALA A 59 5.05 12.14 -13.95
CA ALA A 59 6.27 11.69 -13.29
C ALA A 59 6.13 11.71 -11.76
N LEU A 60 5.42 12.70 -11.22
CA LEU A 60 5.13 12.79 -9.79
C LEU A 60 4.17 11.68 -9.33
N LEU A 61 3.09 11.41 -10.08
CA LEU A 61 2.18 10.28 -9.85
C LEU A 61 2.93 8.93 -9.89
N ALA A 62 3.79 8.74 -10.89
CA ALA A 62 4.64 7.55 -11.00
C ALA A 62 5.55 7.38 -9.76
N GLY A 63 6.14 8.48 -9.28
CA GLY A 63 6.94 8.49 -8.06
C GLY A 63 6.15 8.09 -6.81
N MET A 64 4.93 8.60 -6.68
CA MET A 64 4.02 8.25 -5.57
C MET A 64 3.61 6.77 -5.63
N LEU A 65 3.28 6.24 -6.81
CA LEU A 65 2.94 4.82 -6.99
C LEU A 65 4.12 3.90 -6.75
N GLY A 66 5.33 4.31 -7.15
CA GLY A 66 6.56 3.60 -6.83
C GLY A 66 6.79 3.52 -5.32
N ARG A 67 6.62 4.64 -4.61
CA ARG A 67 6.69 4.67 -3.14
C ARG A 67 5.63 3.79 -2.48
N LEU A 68 4.40 3.81 -2.98
CA LEU A 68 3.33 2.94 -2.51
C LEU A 68 3.69 1.45 -2.70
N ALA A 69 4.21 1.09 -3.87
CA ALA A 69 4.65 -0.28 -4.16
C ALA A 69 5.79 -0.73 -3.21
N GLU A 70 6.75 0.14 -2.93
CA GLU A 70 7.83 -0.13 -1.97
C GLU A 70 7.29 -0.33 -0.55
N THR A 71 6.33 0.49 -0.11
CA THR A 71 5.68 0.33 1.19
C THR A 71 4.94 -1.00 1.27
N ILE A 72 4.10 -1.31 0.29
CA ILE A 72 3.35 -2.57 0.23
C ILE A 72 4.31 -3.78 0.29
N SER A 73 5.38 -3.74 -0.51
CA SER A 73 6.37 -4.82 -0.54
C SER A 73 7.06 -5.00 0.81
N ARG A 74 7.46 -3.89 1.45
CA ARG A 74 8.16 -3.90 2.73
C ARG A 74 7.27 -4.42 3.85
N ASP A 75 6.03 -3.95 3.92
CA ASP A 75 5.06 -4.36 4.93
C ASP A 75 4.77 -5.85 4.79
N PHE A 76 4.54 -6.33 3.57
CA PHE A 76 4.36 -7.74 3.29
C PHE A 76 5.59 -8.58 3.70
N ASP A 77 6.79 -8.17 3.33
CA ASP A 77 8.02 -8.91 3.66
C ASP A 77 8.27 -8.93 5.19
N SER A 78 7.96 -7.83 5.88
CA SER A 78 8.03 -7.72 7.34
C SER A 78 7.05 -8.67 8.03
N THR A 79 5.77 -8.66 7.61
CA THR A 79 4.75 -9.55 8.16
C THR A 79 5.06 -11.01 7.85
N LEU A 80 5.56 -11.31 6.64
CA LEU A 80 5.97 -12.65 6.24
C LEU A 80 7.10 -13.19 7.13
N ALA A 81 8.07 -12.35 7.49
CA ALA A 81 9.17 -12.71 8.38
C ALA A 81 8.71 -13.09 9.79
N ALA A 82 7.57 -12.56 10.24
CA ALA A 82 6.97 -12.90 11.53
C ALA A 82 6.11 -14.19 11.50
N GLN A 83 5.76 -14.71 10.31
CA GLN A 83 4.94 -15.91 10.19
C GLN A 83 5.76 -17.20 10.36
N PRO A 84 5.20 -18.23 11.03
CA PRO A 84 5.81 -19.55 11.08
C PRO A 84 6.01 -20.16 9.69
N GLU A 85 7.15 -20.81 9.49
CA GLU A 85 7.48 -21.58 8.29
C GLU A 85 6.48 -22.73 8.05
N GLY A 86 6.36 -23.15 6.78
CA GLY A 86 5.50 -24.25 6.36
C GLY A 86 4.29 -23.80 5.51
N PRO A 87 3.42 -24.74 5.10
CA PRO A 87 2.28 -24.44 4.24
C PRO A 87 1.37 -23.35 4.80
N GLY A 88 0.79 -22.54 3.92
CA GLY A 88 -0.10 -21.45 4.26
C GLY A 88 0.59 -20.23 4.87
N ARG A 89 1.93 -20.13 4.84
CA ARG A 89 2.67 -19.01 5.43
C ARG A 89 2.34 -17.69 4.75
N VAL A 90 2.28 -17.68 3.43
CA VAL A 90 1.93 -16.49 2.65
C VAL A 90 0.46 -16.13 2.88
N ALA A 91 -0.43 -17.11 2.90
CA ALA A 91 -1.85 -16.89 3.18
C ALA A 91 -2.09 -16.35 4.59
N ARG A 92 -1.37 -16.85 5.61
CA ARG A 92 -1.36 -16.28 6.97
C ARG A 92 -0.85 -14.84 6.97
N THR A 93 0.15 -14.54 6.16
CA THR A 93 0.67 -13.16 6.00
C THR A 93 -0.42 -12.23 5.45
N MET A 94 -1.16 -12.66 4.42
CA MET A 94 -2.26 -11.87 3.85
C MET A 94 -3.38 -11.62 4.86
N LEU A 95 -3.77 -12.64 5.63
CA LEU A 95 -4.77 -12.50 6.69
C LEU A 95 -4.28 -11.60 7.82
N ALA A 96 -3.03 -11.76 8.25
CA ALA A 96 -2.45 -10.87 9.25
C ALA A 96 -2.49 -9.43 8.74
N TRP A 97 -2.02 -9.17 7.52
CA TRP A 97 -1.99 -7.83 6.95
C TRP A 97 -3.38 -7.19 6.74
N ALA A 98 -4.38 -7.97 6.34
CA ALA A 98 -5.74 -7.46 6.11
C ALA A 98 -6.54 -7.20 7.41
N PHE A 99 -6.16 -7.86 8.51
CA PHE A 99 -6.87 -7.84 9.79
C PHE A 99 -6.03 -7.35 10.98
N GLU A 100 -4.74 -7.01 10.80
CA GLU A 100 -3.98 -6.20 11.75
C GLU A 100 -4.70 -4.88 11.93
N ASP A 101 -4.63 -4.32 13.13
CA ASP A 101 -5.52 -3.28 13.63
C ASP A 101 -5.85 -2.24 12.56
N MET A 102 -7.13 -1.90 12.50
CA MET A 102 -7.88 -1.09 11.52
C MET A 102 -7.36 0.35 11.31
N ALA A 103 -6.09 0.61 11.58
CA ALA A 103 -5.45 1.89 11.75
C ALA A 103 -4.26 2.00 10.80
N CYS A 104 -4.52 2.49 9.60
CA CYS A 104 -3.67 3.56 9.11
C CYS A 104 -4.48 4.46 8.20
N GLU A 105 -4.41 5.75 8.46
CA GLU A 105 -4.84 6.88 7.61
C GLU A 105 -4.29 6.83 6.16
N HIS A 106 -3.63 5.73 5.76
CA HIS A 106 -3.04 5.44 4.46
C HIS A 106 -4.02 4.83 3.45
N GLN A 107 -5.18 4.26 3.86
CA GLN A 107 -6.12 3.65 2.90
C GLN A 107 -6.88 4.68 2.04
N ASP A 108 -7.32 5.80 2.62
CA ASP A 108 -7.99 6.89 1.87
C ASP A 108 -7.10 7.47 0.75
N ARG A 109 -5.77 7.37 0.93
CA ARG A 109 -4.75 7.89 0.01
C ARG A 109 -4.66 7.08 -1.28
N ALA A 110 -4.92 5.78 -1.21
CA ALA A 110 -4.73 4.86 -2.32
C ALA A 110 -5.81 5.02 -3.40
N ALA A 111 -7.07 5.28 -3.02
CA ALA A 111 -8.18 5.44 -3.96
C ALA A 111 -7.93 6.55 -4.98
N ALA A 112 -7.61 7.76 -4.49
CA ALA A 112 -7.43 8.93 -5.33
C ALA A 112 -6.22 8.76 -6.27
N VAL A 113 -5.12 8.18 -5.76
CA VAL A 113 -3.92 7.92 -6.56
C VAL A 113 -4.17 6.84 -7.61
N PHE A 114 -4.88 5.75 -7.28
CA PHE A 114 -5.24 4.71 -8.24
C PHE A 114 -6.17 5.23 -9.34
N LEU A 115 -7.21 5.99 -8.97
CA LEU A 115 -8.12 6.60 -9.93
C LEU A 115 -7.41 7.60 -10.86
N ALA A 116 -6.51 8.42 -10.30
CA ALA A 116 -5.69 9.34 -11.08
C ALA A 116 -4.78 8.60 -12.06
N ALA A 117 -4.07 7.58 -11.58
CA ALA A 117 -3.18 6.77 -12.39
C ALA A 117 -3.94 6.15 -13.56
N PHE A 118 -5.07 5.51 -13.28
CA PHE A 118 -5.90 4.86 -14.28
C PHE A 118 -6.46 5.84 -15.32
N HIS A 119 -6.83 7.06 -14.92
CA HIS A 119 -7.31 8.09 -15.84
C HIS A 119 -6.22 8.67 -16.74
N HIS A 120 -4.99 8.80 -16.24
CA HIS A 120 -3.87 9.36 -16.98
C HIS A 120 -3.21 8.32 -17.91
N ASP A 121 -2.71 7.23 -17.33
CA ASP A 121 -2.07 6.13 -18.04
C ASP A 121 -2.09 4.87 -17.14
N PRO A 122 -2.85 3.82 -17.50
CA PRO A 122 -2.90 2.57 -16.74
C PRO A 122 -1.54 1.91 -16.48
N ALA A 123 -0.50 2.21 -17.29
CA ALA A 123 0.86 1.71 -17.09
C ALA A 123 1.54 2.31 -15.84
N LEU A 124 1.05 3.43 -15.31
CA LEU A 124 1.56 4.00 -14.06
C LEU A 124 1.37 3.05 -12.86
N LEU A 125 0.43 2.11 -12.96
CA LEU A 125 0.20 1.08 -11.93
C LEU A 125 1.17 -0.09 -12.02
N ASP A 126 2.05 -0.15 -13.02
CA ASP A 126 2.99 -1.27 -13.23
C ASP A 126 3.83 -1.62 -11.98
N PRO A 127 4.37 -0.65 -11.20
CA PRO A 127 5.12 -0.98 -9.99
C PRO A 127 4.26 -1.70 -8.94
N VAL A 128 3.01 -1.26 -8.77
CA VAL A 128 2.06 -1.88 -7.84
C VAL A 128 1.66 -3.26 -8.35
N ARG A 129 1.36 -3.38 -9.65
CA ARG A 129 1.01 -4.67 -10.28
C ARG A 129 2.13 -5.69 -10.12
N ALA A 130 3.40 -5.29 -10.26
CA ALA A 130 4.54 -6.17 -10.07
C ALA A 130 4.60 -6.75 -8.64
N VAL A 131 4.25 -5.96 -7.62
CA VAL A 131 4.18 -6.43 -6.23
C VAL A 131 3.05 -7.43 -6.03
N PHE A 132 1.84 -7.14 -6.53
CA PHE A 132 0.72 -8.07 -6.47
C PHE A 132 0.97 -9.37 -7.25
N GLU A 133 1.66 -9.31 -8.40
CA GLU A 133 2.07 -10.51 -9.14
C GLU A 133 3.09 -11.36 -8.36
N ARG A 134 4.05 -10.73 -7.67
CA ARG A 134 4.97 -11.44 -6.76
C ARG A 134 4.20 -12.15 -5.65
N MET A 135 3.25 -11.46 -5.02
CA MET A 135 2.39 -12.01 -3.98
C MET A 135 1.54 -13.17 -4.49
N ARG A 136 0.93 -13.02 -5.67
CA ARG A 136 0.11 -14.05 -6.33
C ARG A 136 0.93 -15.31 -6.64
N ALA A 137 2.15 -15.14 -7.14
CA ALA A 137 3.07 -16.24 -7.39
C ALA A 137 3.48 -16.95 -6.09
N ALA A 138 3.72 -16.19 -5.02
CA ALA A 138 4.03 -16.76 -3.70
C ALA A 138 2.85 -17.55 -3.12
N ILE A 139 1.61 -17.02 -3.23
CA ILE A 139 0.38 -17.71 -2.84
C ILE A 139 0.20 -19.03 -3.61
N ALA A 140 0.48 -19.04 -4.91
CA ALA A 140 0.36 -20.25 -5.72
C ALA A 140 1.34 -21.37 -5.29
N ALA A 141 2.46 -21.00 -4.66
CA ALA A 141 3.48 -21.92 -4.16
C ALA A 141 3.36 -22.19 -2.65
N ASP A 142 2.31 -21.69 -1.98
CA ASP A 142 2.20 -21.68 -0.51
C ASP A 142 1.78 -23.03 0.11
N GLY A 143 1.63 -24.09 -0.71
CA GLY A 143 1.35 -25.45 -0.23
C GLY A 143 -0.06 -25.69 0.32
N LEU A 144 -1.00 -24.78 0.07
CA LEU A 144 -2.42 -24.97 0.39
C LEU A 144 -3.17 -25.75 -0.70
N ALA A 145 -4.37 -26.24 -0.37
CA ALA A 145 -5.28 -26.84 -1.34
C ALA A 145 -5.54 -25.90 -2.54
N PRO A 146 -5.73 -26.45 -3.77
CA PRO A 146 -5.97 -25.64 -4.96
C PRO A 146 -7.10 -24.61 -4.76
N GLY A 147 -6.81 -23.34 -5.00
CA GLY A 147 -7.77 -22.25 -4.88
C GLY A 147 -7.91 -21.65 -3.48
N ALA A 148 -7.47 -22.32 -2.40
CA ALA A 148 -7.60 -21.81 -1.04
C ALA A 148 -6.79 -20.52 -0.84
N GLY A 149 -5.53 -20.51 -1.29
CA GLY A 149 -4.67 -19.33 -1.21
C GLY A 149 -5.20 -18.16 -2.05
N GLN A 150 -5.71 -18.43 -3.26
CA GLN A 150 -6.32 -17.40 -4.11
C GLN A 150 -7.61 -16.84 -3.50
N ALA A 151 -8.44 -17.69 -2.89
CA ALA A 151 -9.65 -17.25 -2.20
C ALA A 151 -9.33 -16.31 -1.04
N ILE A 152 -8.28 -16.62 -0.26
CA ILE A 152 -7.79 -15.74 0.80
C ILE A 152 -7.32 -14.41 0.21
N MET A 153 -6.43 -14.44 -0.79
CA MET A 153 -5.90 -13.24 -1.45
C MET A 153 -7.02 -12.35 -2.00
N CYS A 154 -7.97 -12.91 -2.76
CA CYS A 154 -9.07 -12.14 -3.34
C CYS A 154 -10.02 -11.58 -2.28
N ALA A 155 -10.27 -12.32 -1.19
CA ALA A 155 -11.09 -11.81 -0.09
C ALA A 155 -10.41 -10.65 0.64
N THR A 156 -9.09 -10.73 0.87
CA THR A 156 -8.32 -9.63 1.49
C THR A 156 -8.24 -8.42 0.57
N ASP A 157 -8.06 -8.62 -0.74
CA ASP A 157 -8.07 -7.54 -1.73
C ASP A 157 -9.45 -6.88 -1.81
N GLY A 158 -10.52 -7.66 -1.79
CA GLY A 158 -11.90 -7.16 -1.79
C GLY A 158 -12.23 -6.34 -0.54
N LEU A 159 -11.73 -6.76 0.63
CA LEU A 159 -11.88 -6.01 1.88
C LEU A 159 -11.12 -4.68 1.82
N PHE A 160 -9.90 -4.67 1.28
CA PHE A 160 -9.14 -3.45 1.05
C PHE A 160 -9.88 -2.52 0.07
N MET A 161 -10.30 -3.02 -1.09
CA MET A 161 -11.01 -2.24 -2.11
C MET A 161 -12.35 -1.68 -1.61
N SER A 162 -13.13 -2.47 -0.88
CA SER A 162 -14.42 -2.01 -0.34
C SER A 162 -14.27 -0.82 0.60
N ARG A 163 -13.24 -0.83 1.47
CA ARG A 163 -12.89 0.30 2.34
C ARG A 163 -12.37 1.49 1.56
N VAL A 164 -11.37 1.27 0.71
CA VAL A 164 -10.70 2.31 -0.10
C VAL A 164 -11.70 3.09 -0.94
N PHE A 165 -12.70 2.42 -1.53
CA PHE A 165 -13.73 3.06 -2.35
C PHE A 165 -15.02 3.39 -1.60
N GLY A 166 -15.11 3.09 -0.30
CA GLY A 166 -16.32 3.34 0.50
C GLY A 166 -17.56 2.60 -0.02
N MET A 167 -17.38 1.40 -0.59
CA MET A 167 -18.47 0.64 -1.20
C MET A 167 -19.43 0.06 -0.16
N TYR A 168 -18.87 -0.45 0.94
CA TYR A 168 -19.57 -0.94 2.13
C TYR A 168 -18.57 -1.10 3.28
N GLU A 169 -19.08 -1.16 4.51
CA GLU A 169 -18.29 -1.45 5.70
C GLU A 169 -18.83 -2.72 6.38
N LEU A 170 -17.92 -3.56 6.85
CA LEU A 170 -18.26 -4.71 7.68
C LEU A 170 -18.08 -4.34 9.14
N ASP A 171 -19.06 -4.66 9.97
CA ASP A 171 -18.95 -4.45 11.40
C ASP A 171 -17.93 -5.41 12.05
N ALA A 172 -17.62 -5.18 13.32
CA ALA A 172 -16.64 -6.00 14.03
C ALA A 172 -17.04 -7.49 14.12
N ALA A 173 -18.33 -7.82 14.16
CA ALA A 173 -18.82 -9.21 14.18
C ALA A 173 -18.71 -9.87 12.79
N GLU A 174 -19.04 -9.14 11.74
CA GLU A 174 -18.87 -9.57 10.35
C GLU A 174 -17.39 -9.81 10.02
N LEU A 175 -16.50 -8.89 10.41
CA LEU A 175 -15.05 -9.04 10.23
C LEU A 175 -14.50 -10.27 10.96
N ARG A 176 -14.92 -10.52 12.20
CA ARG A 176 -14.54 -11.74 12.93
C ARG A 176 -15.03 -13.00 12.23
N THR A 177 -16.27 -12.98 11.73
CA THR A 177 -16.87 -14.13 11.03
C THR A 177 -16.17 -14.41 9.70
N LEU A 178 -15.88 -13.36 8.93
CA LEU A 178 -15.12 -13.45 7.68
C LEU A 178 -13.71 -13.98 7.94
N ARG A 179 -12.98 -13.43 8.92
CA ARG A 179 -11.65 -13.91 9.31
C ARG A 179 -11.67 -15.39 9.66
N ALA A 180 -12.58 -15.82 10.53
CA ALA A 180 -12.72 -17.22 10.90
C ALA A 180 -13.06 -18.12 9.70
N ALA A 181 -13.82 -17.62 8.71
CA ALA A 181 -14.10 -18.36 7.49
C ALA A 181 -12.86 -18.53 6.60
N LEU A 182 -12.03 -17.50 6.49
CA LEU A 182 -10.78 -17.57 5.73
C LEU A 182 -9.72 -18.41 6.44
N GLU A 183 -9.65 -18.38 7.77
CA GLU A 183 -8.74 -19.22 8.55
C GLU A 183 -9.01 -20.72 8.35
N ARG A 184 -10.28 -21.13 8.20
CA ARG A 184 -10.62 -22.53 7.86
C ARG A 184 -10.06 -22.99 6.51
N LEU A 185 -9.81 -22.08 5.58
CA LEU A 185 -9.19 -22.41 4.29
C LEU A 185 -7.69 -22.73 4.43
N LEU A 186 -7.04 -22.29 5.52
CA LEU A 186 -5.66 -22.66 5.83
C LEU A 186 -5.54 -24.12 6.29
N GLU A 187 -6.60 -24.65 6.90
CA GLU A 187 -6.64 -26.00 7.49
C GLU A 187 -7.12 -27.06 6.48
N ALA A 188 -7.67 -26.64 5.34
CA ALA A 188 -8.11 -27.54 4.29
C ALA A 188 -6.90 -28.26 3.69
N ALA A 189 -6.77 -29.55 3.99
CA ALA A 189 -5.72 -30.40 3.42
C ALA A 189 -5.85 -30.46 1.88
N PRO A 190 -4.72 -30.46 1.14
CA PRO A 190 -4.71 -30.74 -0.29
C PRO A 190 -5.15 -32.18 -0.61
#